data_AF-A0A1Q8BBP2-F1
#
_entry.id   AF-A0A1Q8BBP2-F1
#
_cell.length_a   1.000
_cell.length_b   1.000
_cell.length_c   1.000
_cell.angle_alpha   90.00
_cell.angle_beta   90.00
_cell.angle_gamma   90.00
#
_symmetry.space_group_name_H-M   'P 1'
#
loop_
_entity.id
_entity.type
_entity.pdbx_description
1 polymer ?
#
loop_
_entity_poly.entity_id
_entity_poly.type
_entity_poly.pdbx_seq_one_letter_code
_entity_poly.pdbx_strand_id
1 'polypeptide(L)' 'MGQKGELFPPKEVREEAGLKPGDQVLYKADHGRIEVVKIPGLREAFSRRKTAKITFEEFESMTGEVLDK' A
#
# COMPACT_ATOMS: atom_id res chain seq x y z
N MET A 1 -27.01 -1.27 4.27
CA MET A 1 -26.85 -0.15 5.25
C MET A 1 -25.62 -0.45 6.09
N GLY A 2 -24.63 0.44 6.09
CA GLY A 2 -23.37 0.25 6.80
C GLY A 2 -23.51 0.38 8.31
N GLN A 3 -22.72 -0.37 9.07
CA GLN A 3 -22.67 -0.28 10.53
C GLN A 3 -21.86 0.94 10.99
N LYS A 4 -22.06 1.31 12.26
CA LYS A 4 -21.49 2.50 12.90
C LYS A 4 -19.97 2.38 12.99
N GLY A 5 -19.25 3.27 12.29
CA GLY A 5 -17.78 3.36 12.32
C GLY A 5 -17.07 2.98 11.02
N GLU A 6 -17.81 2.57 9.99
CA GLU A 6 -17.22 2.10 8.75
C GLU A 6 -17.32 3.14 7.61
N LEU A 7 -16.17 3.41 6.97
CA LEU A 7 -16.12 4.13 5.70
C LEU A 7 -16.54 3.17 4.58
N PHE A 8 -17.63 3.50 3.90
CA PHE A 8 -18.06 2.80 2.70
C PHE A 8 -17.99 3.76 1.51
N PRO A 9 -16.80 3.91 0.86
CA PRO A 9 -16.71 4.70 -0.35
C PRO A 9 -17.69 4.15 -1.41
N PRO A 10 -18.34 5.01 -2.22
CA PRO A 10 -19.18 4.59 -3.34
C PRO A 10 -18.46 3.59 -4.25
N LYS A 11 -19.21 2.77 -4.98
CA LYS A 11 -18.65 1.71 -5.82
C LYS A 11 -17.68 2.30 -6.85
N GLU A 12 -18.08 3.38 -7.49
CA GLU A 12 -17.33 4.11 -8.51
C GLU A 12 -15.99 4.59 -7.95
N VAL A 13 -15.99 5.11 -6.71
CA VAL A 13 -14.77 5.57 -6.01
C VAL A 13 -13.84 4.39 -5.70
N ARG A 14 -14.38 3.25 -5.25
CA ARG A 14 -13.57 2.05 -4.96
C ARG A 14 -12.94 1.46 -6.22
N GLU A 15 -13.71 1.39 -7.31
CA GLU A 15 -13.25 0.84 -8.59
C GLU A 15 -12.16 1.73 -9.20
N GLU A 16 -12.35 3.05 -9.21
CA GLU A 16 -11.32 4.01 -9.65
C GLU A 16 -10.04 3.90 -8.80
N ALA A 17 -10.19 3.72 -7.48
CA ALA A 17 -9.07 3.51 -6.57
C ALA A 17 -8.43 2.10 -6.67
N GLY A 18 -8.97 1.21 -7.50
CA GLY A 18 -8.47 -0.16 -7.65
C GLY A 18 -8.64 -1.05 -6.42
N LEU A 19 -9.57 -0.70 -5.52
CA LEU A 19 -9.85 -1.41 -4.26
C LEU A 19 -10.92 -2.48 -4.47
N LYS A 20 -10.61 -3.72 -4.07
CA LYS A 20 -11.54 -4.85 -4.05
C LYS A 20 -11.86 -5.25 -2.61
N PRO A 21 -13.08 -5.78 -2.34
CA PRO A 21 -13.37 -6.37 -1.03
C PRO A 21 -12.32 -7.41 -0.64
N GLY A 22 -11.77 -7.28 0.57
CA GLY A 22 -10.72 -8.16 1.08
C GLY A 22 -9.28 -7.74 0.77
N ASP A 23 -9.06 -6.68 -0.02
CA ASP A 23 -7.72 -6.11 -0.19
C ASP A 23 -7.16 -5.60 1.15
N GLN A 24 -5.87 -5.85 1.40
CA GLN A 24 -5.16 -5.20 2.48
C GLN A 24 -4.86 -3.75 2.12
N VAL A 25 -5.11 -2.85 3.07
CA VAL A 25 -4.95 -1.41 2.88
C VAL A 25 -4.21 -0.79 4.06
N LEU A 26 -3.44 0.26 3.77
CA LEU A 26 -2.84 1.15 4.75
C LEU A 26 -3.74 2.39 4.89
N TYR A 27 -4.13 2.71 6.12
CA TYR A 27 -4.83 3.95 6.44
C TYR A 27 -3.83 5.00 6.90
N LYS A 28 -3.87 6.17 6.28
CA LYS A 28 -3.16 7.37 6.75
C LYS A 28 -4.20 8.45 7.08
N ALA A 29 -4.00 9.16 8.17
CA ALA A 29 -4.88 10.24 8.57
C ALA A 29 -4.08 11.53 8.74
N ASP A 30 -4.55 12.58 8.09
CA ASP A 30 -4.12 13.95 8.26
C ASP A 30 -5.32 14.80 8.72
N HIS A 31 -5.11 16.05 9.10
CA HIS A 31 -6.21 16.89 9.56
C HIS A 31 -7.28 17.07 8.45
N GLY A 32 -8.47 16.51 8.66
CA GLY A 32 -9.59 16.56 7.71
C GLY A 32 -9.50 15.60 6.52
N ARG A 33 -8.49 14.72 6.45
CA ARG A 33 -8.28 13.80 5.32
C ARG A 33 -7.89 12.40 5.81
N ILE A 34 -8.52 11.38 5.23
CA ILE A 34 -8.07 9.99 5.35
C ILE A 34 -7.66 9.52 3.96
N GLU A 35 -6.47 8.96 3.84
CA GLU A 35 -5.98 8.31 2.64
C GLU A 35 -5.96 6.79 2.87
N VAL A 36 -6.56 6.06 1.93
CA VAL A 36 -6.62 4.60 1.95
C VAL A 36 -5.78 4.09 0.79
N VAL A 37 -4.63 3.48 1.08
CA VAL A 37 -3.68 3.02 0.06
C VAL A 37 -3.69 1.51 0.01
N LYS A 38 -3.96 0.95 -1.17
CA LYS A 38 -3.86 -0.50 -1.40
C LYS A 38 -2.42 -0.98 -1.21
N ILE A 39 -2.26 -2.03 -0.40
CA ILE A 39 -1.00 -2.76 -0.30
C ILE A 39 -1.01 -3.83 -1.40
N PRO A 40 -0.14 -3.74 -2.43
CA PRO A 40 -0.13 -4.73 -3.50
C PRO A 40 0.30 -6.09 -2.95
N GLY A 41 -0.43 -7.13 -3.31
CA GLY A 41 -0.01 -8.51 -3.02
C GLY A 41 1.25 -8.87 -3.81
N LEU A 42 1.95 -9.92 -3.38
CA LEU A 42 3.25 -10.32 -3.94
C LEU A 42 3.23 -10.44 -5.48
N ARG A 43 2.23 -11.14 -6.04
CA ARG A 43 2.08 -11.29 -7.50
C ARG A 43 1.86 -9.96 -8.23
N GLU A 44 1.06 -9.07 -7.65
CA GLU A 44 0.80 -7.74 -8.22
C GLU A 44 2.04 -6.86 -8.14
N ALA A 45 2.81 -6.94 -7.05
CA ALA A 45 4.08 -6.24 -6.91
C ALA A 45 5.10 -6.73 -7.96
N PHE A 46 5.19 -8.05 -8.20
CA PHE A 46 6.10 -8.64 -9.19
C PHE A 46 5.71 -8.38 -10.65
N SER A 47 4.42 -8.17 -10.95
CA SER A 47 3.96 -7.87 -12.31
C SER A 47 4.19 -6.41 -12.71
N ARG A 48 4.34 -5.51 -11.73
CA ARG A 48 4.68 -4.11 -11.97
C ARG A 48 6.09 -4.01 -12.56
N ARG A 49 6.34 -2.90 -13.27
CA ARG A 49 7.67 -2.59 -13.80
C ARG A 49 8.67 -2.59 -12.65
N LYS A 50 9.66 -3.48 -12.72
CA LYS A 50 10.76 -3.55 -11.74
C LYS A 50 11.42 -2.17 -11.64
N THR A 51 11.39 -1.60 -10.44
CA THR A 51 11.91 -0.25 -10.18
C THR A 51 13.43 -0.25 -10.11
N ALA A 52 14.03 -1.35 -9.64
CA ALA A 52 15.46 -1.57 -9.56
C ALA A 52 15.77 -3.05 -9.75
N LYS A 53 17.03 -3.35 -10.09
CA LYS A 53 17.61 -4.69 -10.04
C LYS A 53 18.79 -4.60 -9.10
N ILE A 54 18.72 -5.31 -7.98
CA ILE A 54 19.69 -5.26 -6.89
C ILE A 54 19.91 -6.68 -6.36
N THR A 55 21.10 -6.99 -5.88
CA THR A 55 21.39 -8.25 -5.17
C THR A 55 21.00 -8.14 -3.70
N PHE A 56 21.03 -9.28 -3.00
CA PHE A 56 20.78 -9.29 -1.56
C PHE A 56 21.91 -8.57 -0.79
N GLU A 57 23.18 -8.78 -1.17
CA GLU A 57 24.31 -8.11 -0.51
C GLU A 57 24.25 -6.58 -0.69
N GLU A 58 23.90 -6.13 -1.90
CA GLU A 58 23.70 -4.70 -2.18
C GLU A 58 22.57 -4.13 -1.31
N PHE A 59 21.45 -4.85 -1.16
CA PHE A 59 20.36 -4.41 -0.29
C PHE A 59 20.76 -4.32 1.20
N GLU A 60 21.45 -5.33 1.73
CA GLU A 60 21.90 -5.33 3.13
C GLU A 60 22.86 -4.15 3.40
N SER A 61 23.79 -3.89 2.49
CA SER A 61 24.72 -2.75 2.63
C SER A 61 24.00 -1.40 2.72
N MET A 62 22.94 -1.18 1.92
CA MET A 62 22.13 0.03 1.97
C MET A 62 21.37 0.18 3.30
N THR A 63 20.94 -0.94 3.90
CA THR A 63 20.23 -0.90 5.19
C THR A 63 21.16 -0.69 6.38
N GLY A 64 22.40 -1.21 6.31
CA GLY A 64 23.42 -0.98 7.33
C GLY A 64 23.74 0.51 7.51
N GLU A 65 23.85 1.26 6.40
CA GLU A 65 24.07 2.71 6.44
C GLU A 65 22.96 3.50 7.18
N VAL A 66 21.73 2.99 7.19
CA VAL A 66 20.56 3.68 7.78
C VAL A 66 20.25 3.21 9.20
N LEU A 67 20.53 1.94 9.51
CA LEU A 67 20.16 1.30 10.79
C LEU A 67 21.32 1.23 11.80
N ASP A 68 22.58 1.38 11.39
CA ASP A 68 23.73 1.44 12.31
C ASP A 68 23.84 2.83 12.98
N LYS A 69 22.86 3.14 13.85
CA LYS A 69 22.94 4.22 14.84
C LYS A 69 22.92 3.69 16.27
#